data_AF-S8B3I8-F1
#
_entry.id   AF-S8B3I8-F1
#
_cell.length_a   1.000
_cell.length_b   1.000
_cell.length_c   1.000
_cell.angle_alpha   90.00
_cell.angle_beta   90.00
_cell.angle_gamma   90.00
#
_symmetry.space_group_name_H-M   'P 1'
#
loop_
_entity.id
_entity.type
_entity.pdbx_description
1 polymer ?
#
loop_
_entity_poly.entity_id
_entity_poly.type
_entity_poly.pdbx_seq_one_letter_code
_entity_poly.pdbx_strand_id
1 'polypeptide(L)'
;MALDLLVVSAGSLALKVLRVTPLITTTILLVNRLAQYFALSTFLPPHTSPKKIDHVGAAFQHWLQTVVPRVWTGVISIVLFTRVALILNLFVRPDDLAGSNARFLYGVGLFLSFAHLSVAPKMLKFEKRMMSPETVPHVAMELLAGWMKVNNIRFWIVDVPFWVVGVWATLEGLKA
;
A
#
# COMPACT_ATOMS: atom_id res chain seq x y z
N MET A 1 -27.64 16.16 -11.71
CA MET A 1 -26.49 15.86 -12.59
C MET A 1 -26.40 14.34 -12.72
N ALA A 2 -27.26 13.77 -13.57
CA ALA A 2 -27.28 12.35 -13.87
C ALA A 2 -26.11 12.05 -14.82
N LEU A 3 -24.87 12.16 -14.32
CA LEU A 3 -23.69 11.75 -15.07
C LEU A 3 -23.94 10.28 -15.43
N ASP A 4 -24.24 10.07 -16.70
CA ASP A 4 -25.02 8.96 -17.22
C ASP A 4 -24.82 7.66 -16.44
N LEU A 5 -25.79 7.34 -15.57
CA LEU A 5 -25.92 6.02 -14.94
C LEU A 5 -25.92 4.89 -15.99
N LEU A 6 -26.07 5.22 -17.28
CA LEU A 6 -25.85 4.29 -18.40
C LEU A 6 -24.44 3.69 -18.42
N VAL A 7 -23.39 4.43 -18.03
CA VAL A 7 -22.03 3.87 -18.02
C VAL A 7 -21.93 2.73 -17.00
N VAL A 8 -22.62 2.86 -15.87
CA VAL A 8 -22.60 1.90 -14.77
C VAL A 8 -24.00 1.31 -14.54
N SER A 9 -24.57 0.74 -15.61
CA SER A 9 -25.82 -0.03 -15.51
C SER A 9 -25.62 -1.33 -14.71
N ALA A 10 -26.71 -1.87 -14.17
CA ALA A 10 -26.68 -3.14 -13.44
C ALA A 10 -26.10 -4.26 -14.32
N GLY A 11 -25.13 -5.00 -13.77
CA GLY A 11 -24.43 -6.08 -14.49
C GLY A 11 -23.44 -5.62 -15.58
N SER A 12 -23.25 -4.31 -15.78
CA SER A 12 -22.35 -3.79 -16.83
C SER A 12 -20.88 -4.15 -16.57
N LEU A 13 -20.09 -4.20 -17.65
CA LEU A 13 -18.65 -4.41 -17.54
C LEU A 13 -17.99 -3.31 -16.70
N ALA A 14 -18.41 -2.05 -16.84
CA ALA A 14 -17.85 -0.94 -16.08
C ALA A 14 -18.10 -1.09 -14.57
N LEU A 15 -19.30 -1.55 -14.17
CA LEU A 15 -19.60 -1.84 -12.76
C LEU A 15 -18.69 -2.96 -12.24
N LYS A 16 -18.56 -4.06 -12.99
CA LYS A 16 -17.68 -5.18 -12.61
C LYS A 16 -16.22 -4.74 -12.46
N VAL A 17 -15.73 -3.92 -13.39
CA VAL A 17 -14.38 -3.33 -13.30
C VAL A 17 -14.25 -2.48 -12.04
N LEU A 18 -15.24 -1.62 -11.73
CA LEU A 18 -15.26 -0.85 -10.48
C LEU A 18 -15.24 -1.77 -9.24
N ARG A 19 -16.02 -2.85 -9.23
CA ARG A 19 -16.08 -3.82 -8.10
C ARG A 19 -14.75 -4.54 -7.86
N VAL A 20 -13.99 -4.81 -8.93
CA VAL A 20 -12.71 -5.54 -8.89
C VAL A 20 -11.52 -4.60 -8.66
N THR A 21 -11.64 -3.31 -9.00
CA THR A 21 -10.54 -2.33 -8.92
C THR A 21 -9.87 -2.25 -7.53
N PRO A 22 -10.60 -2.25 -6.39
CA PRO A 22 -9.96 -2.29 -5.07
C PRO A 22 -9.06 -3.52 -4.88
N LEU A 23 -9.45 -4.70 -5.36
CA LEU A 23 -8.62 -5.91 -5.27
C LEU A 23 -7.35 -5.78 -6.14
N ILE A 24 -7.47 -5.27 -7.36
CA ILE A 24 -6.30 -5.07 -8.24
C ILE A 24 -5.31 -4.12 -7.58
N THR A 25 -5.79 -2.98 -7.11
CA THR A 25 -4.94 -1.92 -6.55
C THR A 25 -4.31 -2.32 -5.22
N THR A 26 -5.05 -2.98 -4.33
CA THR A 26 -4.47 -3.56 -3.09
C THR A 26 -3.46 -4.66 -3.37
N THR A 27 -3.67 -5.48 -4.41
CA THR A 27 -2.69 -6.49 -4.84
C THR A 27 -1.40 -5.84 -5.33
N ILE A 28 -1.48 -4.76 -6.13
CA ILE A 28 -0.30 -3.99 -6.56
C ILE A 28 0.46 -3.44 -5.35
N LEU A 29 -0.23 -2.86 -4.37
CA LEU A 29 0.38 -2.32 -3.15
C LEU A 29 1.05 -3.42 -2.32
N LEU A 30 0.42 -4.58 -2.20
CA LEU A 30 0.96 -5.73 -1.48
C LEU A 30 2.24 -6.25 -2.15
N VAL A 31 2.22 -6.43 -3.48
CA VAL A 31 3.39 -6.87 -4.25
C VAL A 31 4.51 -5.82 -4.18
N ASN A 32 4.19 -4.54 -4.31
CA ASN A 32 5.15 -3.46 -4.13
C ASN A 32 5.82 -3.52 -2.75
N ARG A 33 5.05 -3.81 -1.70
CA ARG A 33 5.58 -3.95 -0.34
C ARG A 33 6.50 -5.17 -0.19
N LEU A 34 6.17 -6.30 -0.83
CA LEU A 34 7.03 -7.49 -0.86
C LEU A 34 8.33 -7.21 -1.62
N ALA A 35 8.25 -6.58 -2.80
CA ALA A 35 9.42 -6.16 -3.56
C ALA A 35 10.33 -5.24 -2.74
N GLN A 36 9.73 -4.27 -2.04
CA GLN A 36 10.45 -3.39 -1.13
C GLN A 36 11.11 -4.15 0.04
N TYR A 37 10.45 -5.16 0.60
CA TYR A 37 11.05 -5.99 1.66
C TYR A 37 12.32 -6.68 1.14
N PHE A 38 12.24 -7.36 0.01
CA PHE A 38 13.39 -8.05 -0.56
C PHE A 38 14.51 -7.09 -0.94
N ALA A 39 14.19 -5.99 -1.62
CA ALA A 39 15.18 -4.99 -2.00
C ALA A 39 15.93 -4.42 -0.77
N LEU A 40 15.20 -4.01 0.28
CA LEU A 40 15.80 -3.38 1.45
C LEU A 40 16.52 -4.37 2.38
N SER A 41 16.02 -5.59 2.50
CA SER A 41 16.64 -6.61 3.37
C SER A 41 18.04 -7.01 2.92
N THR A 42 18.38 -6.86 1.63
CA THR A 42 19.72 -7.18 1.10
C THR A 42 20.83 -6.36 1.73
N PHE A 43 20.54 -5.12 2.16
CA PHE A 43 21.49 -4.25 2.82
C PHE A 43 21.72 -4.62 4.30
N LEU A 44 20.89 -5.51 4.88
CA LEU A 44 20.94 -5.88 6.29
C LEU A 44 21.57 -7.29 6.49
N PRO A 45 22.07 -7.60 7.70
CA PRO A 45 22.40 -8.98 8.06
C PRO A 45 21.16 -9.91 7.95
N PRO A 46 21.32 -11.19 7.56
CA PRO A 46 22.60 -11.87 7.28
C PRO A 46 23.13 -11.64 5.85
N HIS A 47 22.42 -10.91 4.99
CA HIS A 47 22.77 -10.72 3.59
C HIS A 47 23.99 -9.81 3.38
N THR A 48 24.20 -8.87 4.29
CA THR A 48 25.37 -8.01 4.33
C THR A 48 26.25 -8.33 5.55
N SER A 49 27.55 -8.46 5.31
CA SER A 49 28.55 -8.62 6.38
C SER A 49 28.62 -7.34 7.23
N PRO A 50 28.56 -7.44 8.58
CA PRO A 50 28.75 -6.29 9.46
C PRO A 50 30.08 -5.56 9.24
N LYS A 51 31.12 -6.27 8.77
CA LYS A 51 32.44 -5.67 8.48
C LYS A 51 32.42 -4.68 7.30
N LYS A 52 31.38 -4.70 6.48
CA LYS A 52 31.23 -3.84 5.30
C LYS A 52 30.18 -2.74 5.50
N ILE A 53 29.70 -2.54 6.72
CA ILE A 53 28.52 -1.72 7.00
C ILE A 53 28.67 -0.28 6.49
N ASP A 54 29.86 0.32 6.59
CA ASP A 54 30.06 1.70 6.15
C ASP A 54 29.95 1.85 4.64
N HIS A 55 30.48 0.89 3.88
CA HIS A 55 30.41 0.89 2.42
C HIS A 55 28.98 0.62 1.94
N VAL A 56 28.31 -0.36 2.57
CA VAL A 56 26.94 -0.73 2.22
C VAL A 56 25.96 0.37 2.63
N GLY A 57 26.15 0.99 3.79
CA GLY A 57 25.33 2.12 4.25
C GLY A 57 25.43 3.32 3.32
N ALA A 58 26.64 3.67 2.85
CA ALA A 58 26.82 4.75 1.89
C ALA A 58 26.11 4.45 0.55
N ALA A 59 26.25 3.23 0.04
CA ALA A 59 25.55 2.79 -1.17
C ALA A 59 24.03 2.79 -1.00
N PHE A 60 23.54 2.32 0.16
CA PHE A 60 22.13 2.34 0.52
C PHE A 60 21.57 3.77 0.55
N GLN A 61 22.26 4.72 1.18
CA GLN A 61 21.82 6.10 1.26
C GLN A 61 21.68 6.73 -0.14
N HIS A 62 22.69 6.54 -0.99
CA HIS A 62 22.65 7.03 -2.37
C HIS A 62 21.50 6.38 -3.16
N TRP A 63 21.32 5.07 -3.02
CA TRP A 63 20.20 4.34 -3.62
C TRP A 63 18.85 4.88 -3.14
N LEU A 64 18.69 5.09 -1.84
CA LEU A 64 17.43 5.56 -1.23
C LEU A 64 17.08 6.96 -1.70
N GLN A 65 18.05 7.89 -1.70
CA GLN A 65 17.91 9.26 -2.21
C GLN A 65 17.50 9.29 -3.69
N THR A 66 17.90 8.28 -4.46
CA THR A 66 17.57 8.18 -5.89
C THR A 66 16.21 7.52 -6.14
N VAL A 67 15.91 6.43 -5.42
CA VAL A 67 14.74 5.58 -5.68
C VAL A 67 13.49 6.14 -5.04
N VAL A 68 13.54 6.64 -3.80
CA VAL A 68 12.36 7.12 -3.09
C VAL A 68 11.62 8.21 -3.88
N PRO A 69 12.26 9.27 -4.39
CA PRO A 69 11.57 10.31 -5.16
C PRO A 69 10.90 9.78 -6.44
N ARG A 70 11.47 8.73 -7.06
CA ARG A 70 10.96 8.14 -8.31
C ARG A 70 9.73 7.27 -8.08
N VAL A 71 9.69 6.54 -6.96
CA VAL A 71 8.61 5.59 -6.65
C VAL A 71 7.45 6.28 -5.93
N TRP A 72 7.71 7.36 -5.20
CA TRP A 72 6.75 8.02 -4.33
C TRP A 72 5.45 8.44 -5.04
N THR A 73 5.57 9.11 -6.19
CA THR A 73 4.42 9.59 -6.96
C THR A 73 3.52 8.44 -7.40
N GLY A 74 4.10 7.34 -7.88
CA GLY A 74 3.35 6.16 -8.30
C GLY A 74 2.60 5.51 -7.13
N VAL A 75 3.27 5.33 -5.99
CA VAL A 75 2.65 4.73 -4.79
C VAL A 75 1.49 5.59 -4.28
N ILE A 76 1.66 6.90 -4.17
CA ILE A 76 0.58 7.81 -3.75
C ILE A 76 -0.60 7.73 -4.72
N SER A 77 -0.32 7.71 -6.02
CA SER A 77 -1.37 7.66 -7.05
C SER A 77 -2.22 6.40 -6.91
N ILE A 78 -1.60 5.24 -6.71
CA ILE A 78 -2.32 3.97 -6.51
C ILE A 78 -3.10 3.99 -5.19
N VAL A 79 -2.54 4.52 -4.10
CA VAL A 79 -3.25 4.63 -2.81
C VAL A 79 -4.49 5.50 -2.93
N LEU A 80 -4.38 6.66 -3.58
CA LEU A 80 -5.53 7.55 -3.80
C LEU A 80 -6.56 6.91 -4.72
N PHE A 81 -6.12 6.29 -5.80
CA PHE A 81 -7.00 5.58 -6.74
C PHE A 81 -7.76 4.43 -6.04
N THR A 82 -7.09 3.67 -5.17
CA THR A 82 -7.71 2.63 -4.33
C THR A 82 -8.83 3.21 -3.48
N ARG A 83 -8.58 4.36 -2.81
CA ARG A 83 -9.58 5.03 -1.96
C ARG A 83 -10.76 5.53 -2.76
N VAL A 84 -10.53 6.17 -3.91
CA VAL A 84 -11.59 6.61 -4.80
C VAL A 84 -12.43 5.42 -5.25
N ALA A 85 -11.80 4.32 -5.66
CA ALA A 85 -12.52 3.10 -6.04
C ALA A 85 -13.36 2.54 -4.89
N LEU A 86 -12.83 2.49 -3.67
CA LEU A 86 -13.57 2.05 -2.48
C LEU A 86 -14.76 2.96 -2.16
N ILE A 87 -14.58 4.28 -2.24
CA ILE A 87 -15.65 5.27 -2.04
C ILE A 87 -16.73 5.09 -3.11
N LEU A 88 -16.36 5.00 -4.38
CA LEU A 88 -17.30 4.77 -5.47
C LEU A 88 -18.06 3.46 -5.27
N ASN A 89 -17.41 2.39 -4.78
CA ASN A 89 -18.08 1.14 -4.48
C ASN A 89 -19.16 1.26 -3.37
N LEU A 90 -19.03 2.22 -2.46
CA LEU A 90 -20.00 2.46 -1.38
C LEU A 90 -21.23 3.27 -1.82
N PHE A 91 -21.09 4.08 -2.88
CA PHE A 91 -22.10 5.06 -3.29
C PHE A 91 -22.68 4.83 -4.69
N VAL A 92 -21.97 4.12 -5.57
CA VAL A 92 -22.45 3.77 -6.92
C VAL A 92 -23.21 2.44 -6.85
N ARG A 93 -24.50 2.49 -7.23
CA ARG A 93 -25.40 1.33 -7.22
C ARG A 93 -25.38 0.58 -5.87
N PRO A 94 -25.67 1.23 -4.73
CA PRO A 94 -25.66 0.56 -3.44
C PRO A 94 -26.75 -0.52 -3.34
N ASP A 95 -27.86 -0.35 -4.07
CA ASP A 95 -28.97 -1.31 -4.12
C ASP A 95 -28.57 -2.65 -4.74
N ASP A 96 -27.63 -2.64 -5.70
CA ASP A 96 -27.07 -3.87 -6.28
C ASP A 96 -26.30 -4.69 -5.24
N LEU A 97 -25.86 -4.06 -4.15
CA LEU A 97 -25.19 -4.76 -3.05
C LEU A 97 -26.15 -5.17 -1.92
N ALA A 98 -27.46 -4.89 -2.05
CA ALA A 98 -28.44 -5.22 -1.02
C ALA A 98 -28.51 -6.74 -0.82
N GLY A 99 -28.45 -7.19 0.44
CA GLY A 99 -28.41 -8.61 0.78
C GLY A 99 -27.01 -9.25 0.73
N SER A 100 -25.98 -8.54 0.28
CA SER A 100 -24.58 -8.99 0.35
C SER A 100 -23.81 -8.29 1.47
N ASN A 101 -22.69 -8.89 1.89
CA ASN A 101 -21.74 -8.22 2.79
C ASN A 101 -20.79 -7.26 2.07
N ALA A 102 -20.86 -7.15 0.74
CA ALA A 102 -19.90 -6.42 -0.07
C ALA A 102 -19.76 -4.95 0.36
N ARG A 103 -20.88 -4.26 0.60
CA ARG A 103 -20.87 -2.85 1.01
C ARG A 103 -20.15 -2.64 2.34
N PHE A 104 -20.43 -3.50 3.32
CA PHE A 104 -19.73 -3.49 4.61
C PHE A 104 -18.24 -3.75 4.42
N LEU A 105 -17.87 -4.76 3.62
CA LEU A 105 -16.48 -5.11 3.35
C LEU A 105 -15.72 -3.98 2.62
N TYR A 106 -16.33 -3.29 1.66
CA TYR A 106 -15.74 -2.09 1.05
C TYR A 106 -15.54 -0.97 2.08
N GLY A 107 -16.45 -0.83 3.06
CA GLY A 107 -16.31 0.12 4.17
C GLY A 107 -15.13 -0.22 5.08
N VAL A 108 -14.97 -1.50 5.43
CA VAL A 108 -13.80 -2.00 6.19
C VAL A 108 -12.52 -1.80 5.38
N GLY A 109 -12.53 -2.08 4.08
CA GLY A 109 -11.39 -1.82 3.19
C GLY A 109 -11.01 -0.34 3.16
N LEU A 110 -11.99 0.57 3.10
CA LEU A 110 -11.75 2.01 3.17
C LEU A 110 -11.11 2.40 4.50
N PHE A 111 -11.63 1.90 5.62
CA PHE A 111 -11.03 2.12 6.94
C PHE A 111 -9.57 1.63 7.01
N LEU A 112 -9.29 0.40 6.55
CA LEU A 112 -7.92 -0.14 6.54
C LEU A 112 -6.98 0.67 5.63
N SER A 113 -7.48 1.20 4.51
CA SER A 113 -6.70 2.09 3.63
C SER A 113 -6.25 3.38 4.34
N PHE A 114 -7.00 3.87 5.33
CA PHE A 114 -6.61 5.00 6.18
C PHE A 114 -5.76 4.55 7.36
N ALA A 115 -6.04 3.38 7.95
CA ALA A 115 -5.24 2.80 9.01
C ALA A 115 -3.78 2.58 8.58
N HIS A 116 -3.51 2.36 7.28
CA HIS A 116 -2.17 2.33 6.71
C HIS A 116 -1.35 3.60 7.04
N LEU A 117 -1.99 4.76 7.14
CA LEU A 117 -1.33 6.03 7.44
C LEU A 117 -0.97 6.22 8.93
N SER A 118 -1.48 5.37 9.83
CA SER A 118 -1.24 5.50 11.28
C SER A 118 0.25 5.48 11.65
N VAL A 119 1.06 4.77 10.87
CA VAL A 119 2.52 4.69 11.07
C VAL A 119 3.30 5.69 10.21
N ALA A 120 2.66 6.37 9.27
CA ALA A 120 3.33 7.21 8.26
C ALA A 120 4.23 8.30 8.87
N PRO A 121 3.83 9.05 9.92
CA PRO A 121 4.72 10.06 10.52
C PRO A 121 6.04 9.48 11.04
N LYS A 122 5.97 8.28 11.65
CA LYS A 122 7.17 7.58 12.15
C LYS A 122 8.04 7.10 11.01
N MET A 123 7.45 6.56 9.95
CA MET A 123 8.14 6.08 8.77
C MET A 123 8.85 7.20 8.02
N LEU A 124 8.16 8.34 7.81
CA LEU A 124 8.74 9.53 7.20
C LEU A 124 9.91 10.10 8.01
N LYS A 125 9.85 10.04 9.34
CA LYS A 125 10.97 10.44 10.20
C LYS A 125 12.21 9.57 9.98
N PHE A 126 12.03 8.26 9.87
CA PHE A 126 13.12 7.35 9.52
C PHE A 126 13.68 7.67 8.14
N GLU A 127 12.83 7.80 7.12
CA GLU A 127 13.23 8.07 5.74
C GLU A 127 14.00 9.39 5.61
N LYS A 128 13.48 10.48 6.20
CA LYS A 128 14.17 11.77 6.21
C LYS A 128 15.55 11.68 6.84
N ARG A 129 15.70 10.93 7.94
CA ARG A 129 16.99 10.75 8.59
C ARG A 129 17.91 9.87 7.74
N MET A 130 17.44 8.75 7.19
CA MET A 130 18.26 7.90 6.31
C MET A 130 18.77 8.65 5.07
N MET A 131 17.95 9.54 4.48
CA MET A 131 18.32 10.32 3.30
C MET A 131 19.16 11.57 3.61
N SER A 132 19.35 11.93 4.88
CA SER A 132 20.10 13.13 5.25
C SER A 132 21.60 12.94 4.97
N PRO A 133 22.27 13.90 4.30
CA PRO A 133 23.72 13.87 4.06
C PRO A 133 24.55 13.77 5.34
N GLU A 134 24.00 14.23 6.46
CA GLU A 134 24.63 14.26 7.78
C GLU A 134 24.53 12.91 8.51
N THR A 135 23.75 11.96 7.99
CA THR A 135 23.59 10.65 8.62
C THR A 135 24.74 9.73 8.25
N VAL A 136 25.47 9.28 9.28
CA VAL A 136 26.59 8.35 9.12
C VAL A 136 26.10 6.99 8.61
N PRO A 137 26.83 6.31 7.70
CA PRO A 137 26.39 5.05 7.08
C PRO A 137 25.86 3.97 8.04
N HIS A 138 26.57 3.66 9.13
CA HIS A 138 26.11 2.65 10.09
C HIS A 138 24.78 3.06 10.77
N VAL A 139 24.58 4.35 11.06
CA VAL A 139 23.32 4.87 11.62
C VAL A 139 22.19 4.75 10.60
N ALA A 140 22.46 4.98 9.31
CA ALA A 140 21.47 4.76 8.26
C ALA A 140 20.98 3.30 8.23
N MET A 141 21.88 2.35 8.48
CA MET A 141 21.55 0.92 8.53
C MET A 141 20.74 0.54 9.77
N GLU A 142 21.05 1.12 10.94
CA GLU A 142 20.22 0.97 12.15
C GLU A 142 18.81 1.53 11.95
N LEU A 143 18.71 2.70 11.31
CA LEU A 143 17.43 3.31 10.96
C LEU A 143 16.65 2.46 9.96
N LEU A 144 17.31 1.85 8.98
CA LEU A 144 16.69 0.93 8.04
C LEU A 144 16.12 -0.30 8.77
N ALA A 145 16.87 -0.89 9.71
CA ALA A 145 16.38 -2.00 10.52
C ALA A 145 15.15 -1.60 11.35
N GLY A 146 15.17 -0.41 11.96
CA GLY A 146 14.05 0.16 12.70
C GLY A 146 12.82 0.42 11.81
N TRP A 147 13.03 1.00 10.63
CA TRP A 147 12.00 1.24 9.63
C TRP A 147 11.38 -0.09 9.17
N MET A 148 12.19 -1.11 8.85
CA MET A 148 11.74 -2.44 8.42
C MET A 148 10.88 -3.11 9.48
N LYS A 149 11.26 -3.01 10.77
CA LYS A 149 10.48 -3.56 11.88
C LYS A 149 9.07 -2.94 11.93
N VAL A 150 8.98 -1.61 11.88
CA VAL A 150 7.67 -0.91 11.89
C VAL A 150 6.87 -1.26 10.64
N ASN A 151 7.52 -1.29 9.47
CA ASN A 151 6.88 -1.60 8.20
C ASN A 151 6.34 -3.04 8.13
N ASN A 152 7.04 -3.99 8.73
CA ASN A 152 6.60 -5.40 8.83
C ASN A 152 5.37 -5.54 9.73
N ILE A 153 5.34 -4.82 10.86
CA ILE A 153 4.17 -4.80 11.74
C ILE A 153 2.96 -4.24 10.99
N ARG A 154 3.10 -3.09 10.32
CA ARG A 154 2.02 -2.52 9.50
C ARG A 154 1.57 -3.48 8.40
N PHE A 155 2.50 -4.14 7.72
CA PHE A 155 2.17 -5.11 6.68
C PHE A 155 1.25 -6.23 7.18
N TRP A 156 1.59 -6.85 8.31
CA TRP A 156 0.78 -7.95 8.85
C TRP A 156 -0.53 -7.51 9.48
N ILE A 157 -0.57 -6.34 10.11
CA ILE A 157 -1.76 -5.87 10.85
C ILE A 157 -2.74 -5.12 9.94
N VAL A 158 -2.26 -4.49 8.87
CA VAL A 158 -3.07 -3.62 8.01
C VAL A 158 -3.09 -4.14 6.58
N ASP A 159 -1.94 -4.28 5.93
CA ASP A 159 -1.89 -4.49 4.47
C ASP A 159 -2.43 -5.87 4.07
N VAL A 160 -2.05 -6.93 4.81
CA VAL A 160 -2.55 -8.29 4.57
C VAL A 160 -4.06 -8.39 4.85
N PRO A 161 -4.59 -7.96 6.02
CA PRO A 161 -6.03 -7.91 6.24
C PRO A 161 -6.77 -7.06 5.20
N PHE A 162 -6.20 -5.94 4.76
CA PHE A 162 -6.80 -5.10 3.73
C PHE A 162 -6.94 -5.84 2.40
N TRP A 163 -5.90 -6.57 1.99
CA TRP A 163 -5.94 -7.40 0.79
C TRP A 163 -6.97 -8.54 0.92
N VAL A 164 -7.02 -9.24 2.07
CA VAL A 164 -8.01 -10.31 2.31
C VAL A 164 -9.44 -9.78 2.24
N VAL A 165 -9.71 -8.65 2.89
CA VAL A 165 -11.01 -7.96 2.79
C VAL A 165 -11.31 -7.56 1.35
N GLY A 166 -10.31 -7.12 0.59
CA GLY A 166 -10.44 -6.84 -0.85
C GLY A 166 -10.89 -8.06 -1.66
N VAL A 167 -10.29 -9.23 -1.41
CA VAL A 167 -10.69 -10.50 -2.05
C VAL A 167 -12.15 -10.82 -1.74
N TRP A 168 -12.54 -10.79 -0.46
CA TRP A 168 -13.92 -11.07 -0.06
C TRP A 168 -14.92 -10.03 -0.58
N ALA A 169 -14.58 -8.74 -0.53
CA ALA A 169 -15.42 -7.68 -1.07
C ALA A 169 -15.68 -7.87 -2.56
N THR A 170 -14.66 -8.25 -3.33
CA THR A 170 -14.81 -8.55 -4.76
C THR A 170 -15.66 -9.80 -5.00
N LEU A 171 -15.44 -10.88 -4.25
CA LEU A 171 -16.25 -12.11 -4.39
C LEU A 171 -17.73 -11.85 -4.08
N GLU A 172 -18.04 -11.08 -3.03
CA GLU A 172 -19.41 -10.73 -2.67
C GLU A 172 -20.01 -9.71 -3.64
N GLY A 173 -19.23 -8.70 -4.05
CA GLY A 173 -19.67 -7.64 -4.94
C GLY A 173 -19.89 -8.05 -6.40
N LEU A 174 -19.38 -9.22 -6.82
CA LEU A 174 -19.65 -9.79 -8.14
C LEU A 174 -20.81 -10.80 -8.17
N LYS A 175 -21.24 -11.30 -7.00
CA LYS A 175 -22.41 -12.18 -6.87
C LYS A 175 -23.71 -11.40 -6.79
N ALA A 176 -23.63 -10.18 -6.26
CA ALA A 176 -24.74 -9.26 -6.10
C ALA A 176 -25.02 -8.53 -7.43
#